data_AF-A0A4S8LV12-F1
#
_entry.id   AF-A0A4S8LV12-F1
#
_cell.length_a   1.000
_cell.length_b   1.000
_cell.length_c   1.000
_cell.angle_alpha   90.00
_cell.angle_beta   90.00
_cell.angle_gamma   90.00
#
_symmetry.space_group_name_H-M   'P 1'
#
loop_
_entity.id
_entity.type
_entity.pdbx_description
1 polymer ?
#
loop_
_entity_poly.entity_id
_entity_poly.type
_entity_poly.pdbx_seq_one_letter_code
_entity_poly.pdbx_strand_id
1 'polypeptide(L)'
;FTIRPFSDEDLTTNPAEAARRSKWNRALSSLRIFVEHAFGRLKGRFPILRCMPGRILSFMYRLLVGLMILHNILEGLRDDPEQIKGFNGAEDPFVSSGLGTVGQEVNERDTRLEGDAFYRTGLYRRKLLMQFYENNIRR
;
A
#
# COMPACT_ATOMS: atom_id res chain seq x y z
N PHE A 1 10.27 1.84 -0.74
CA PHE A 1 9.70 2.35 -2.00
C PHE A 1 8.24 1.94 -2.09
N THR A 2 7.32 2.91 -2.08
CA THR A 2 5.87 2.68 -2.26
C THR A 2 5.50 2.82 -3.73
N ILE A 3 4.66 1.92 -4.24
CA ILE A 3 4.11 2.03 -5.61
C ILE A 3 3.08 3.15 -5.59
N ARG A 4 3.32 4.21 -6.36
CA ARG A 4 2.39 5.34 -6.48
C ARG A 4 1.43 5.12 -7.66
N PRO A 5 0.19 5.61 -7.58
CA PRO A 5 -0.69 5.73 -8.73
C PRO A 5 -0.05 6.57 -9.85
N PHE A 6 -0.62 6.55 -11.06
CA PHE A 6 -0.34 7.58 -12.06
C PHE A 6 -0.97 8.91 -11.63
N SER A 7 -0.22 10.02 -11.70
CA SER A 7 -0.73 11.37 -11.45
C SER A 7 -1.41 11.95 -12.70
N ASP A 8 -2.09 13.08 -12.56
CA ASP A 8 -2.72 13.76 -13.70
C ASP A 8 -1.70 14.23 -14.73
N GLU A 9 -0.49 14.61 -14.30
CA GLU A 9 0.64 14.94 -15.18
C GLU A 9 1.18 13.72 -15.93
N ASP A 10 1.05 12.52 -15.35
CA ASP A 10 1.37 11.29 -16.05
C ASP A 10 0.30 10.95 -17.11
N LEU A 11 -0.94 11.45 -16.99
CA LEU A 11 -2.03 11.11 -17.91
C LEU A 11 -1.71 11.61 -19.31
N THR A 12 -1.69 10.68 -20.25
CA THR A 12 -1.38 10.99 -21.65
C THR A 12 -2.59 11.64 -22.30
N THR A 13 -2.38 12.46 -23.33
CA THR A 13 -3.45 12.99 -24.19
C THR A 13 -4.22 11.89 -24.94
N ASN A 14 -3.69 10.66 -25.02
CA ASN A 14 -4.39 9.52 -25.59
C ASN A 14 -5.47 9.01 -24.62
N PRO A 15 -6.76 9.10 -24.98
CA PRO A 15 -7.87 8.72 -24.11
C PRO A 15 -7.89 7.21 -23.78
N ALA A 16 -7.43 6.36 -24.71
CA ALA A 16 -7.37 4.91 -24.47
C ALA A 16 -6.33 4.55 -23.40
N GLU A 17 -5.19 5.24 -23.39
CA GLU A 17 -4.16 5.03 -22.38
C GLU A 17 -4.55 5.62 -21.03
N ALA A 18 -5.19 6.78 -21.01
CA ALA A 18 -5.76 7.37 -19.79
C ALA A 18 -6.79 6.44 -19.13
N ALA A 19 -7.68 5.83 -19.91
CA ALA A 19 -8.66 4.86 -19.41
C ALA A 19 -7.98 3.62 -18.79
N ARG A 20 -6.92 3.09 -19.43
CA ARG A 20 -6.13 1.96 -18.91
C ARG A 20 -5.47 2.29 -17.58
N ARG A 21 -4.84 3.46 -17.48
CA ARG A 21 -4.18 3.92 -16.25
C ARG A 21 -5.18 4.18 -15.13
N SER A 22 -6.34 4.74 -15.43
CA SER A 22 -7.44 4.91 -14.46
C SER A 22 -7.94 3.56 -13.93
N LYS A 23 -8.15 2.57 -14.81
CA LYS A 23 -8.52 1.21 -14.40
C LYS A 23 -7.46 0.57 -13.50
N TRP A 24 -6.18 0.73 -13.83
CA TRP A 24 -5.07 0.24 -13.01
C TRP A 24 -5.00 0.95 -11.65
N ASN A 25 -5.12 2.28 -11.61
CA ASN A 25 -5.16 3.07 -10.38
C ASN A 25 -6.29 2.60 -9.46
N ARG A 26 -7.49 2.34 -9.99
CA ARG A 26 -8.61 1.80 -9.21
C ARG A 26 -8.28 0.43 -8.61
N ALA A 27 -7.69 -0.47 -9.38
CA ALA A 27 -7.29 -1.78 -8.90
C ALA A 27 -6.19 -1.71 -7.84
N LEU A 28 -5.18 -0.85 -8.04
CA LEU A 28 -4.11 -0.60 -7.08
C LEU A 28 -4.67 -0.07 -5.76
N SER A 29 -5.58 0.91 -5.81
CA SER A 29 -6.24 1.45 -4.61
C SER A 29 -7.05 0.39 -3.88
N SER A 30 -7.80 -0.44 -4.60
CA SER A 30 -8.57 -1.54 -3.98
C SER A 30 -7.66 -2.58 -3.29
N LEU A 31 -6.57 -2.98 -3.95
CA LEU A 31 -5.60 -3.89 -3.36
C LEU A 31 -4.94 -3.27 -2.12
N ARG A 32 -4.60 -1.98 -2.18
CA ARG A 32 -4.01 -1.26 -1.06
C ARG A 32 -4.94 -1.23 0.14
N ILE A 33 -6.21 -0.91 -0.05
CA ILE A 33 -7.23 -0.94 1.02
C ILE A 33 -7.29 -2.32 1.67
N PHE A 34 -7.32 -3.39 0.87
CA PHE A 34 -7.32 -4.75 1.38
C PHE A 34 -6.08 -5.08 2.23
N VAL A 35 -4.89 -4.71 1.72
CA VAL A 35 -3.63 -4.89 2.44
C VAL A 35 -3.63 -4.06 3.73
N GLU A 36 -4.07 -2.81 3.69
CA GLU A 36 -4.16 -1.92 4.85
C GLU A 36 -5.08 -2.50 5.93
N HIS A 37 -6.26 -2.99 5.57
CA HIS A 37 -7.17 -3.67 6.52
C HIS A 37 -6.54 -4.93 7.11
N ALA A 38 -5.88 -5.77 6.30
CA ALA A 38 -5.20 -6.96 6.80
C ALA A 38 -4.10 -6.61 7.83
N PHE A 39 -3.28 -5.60 7.53
CA PHE A 39 -2.29 -5.09 8.48
C PHE A 39 -2.91 -4.35 9.66
N GLY A 40 -4.08 -3.72 9.51
CA GLY A 40 -4.85 -3.11 10.58
C GLY A 40 -5.25 -4.15 11.63
N ARG A 41 -5.89 -5.24 11.20
CA ARG A 41 -6.23 -6.39 12.06
C ARG A 41 -4.99 -6.97 12.74
N LEU A 42 -3.90 -7.15 12.00
CA LEU A 42 -2.67 -7.72 12.53
C LEU A 42 -2.03 -6.81 13.60
N LYS A 43 -1.99 -5.49 13.37
CA LYS A 43 -1.48 -4.49 14.33
C LYS A 43 -2.35 -4.37 15.56
N GLY A 44 -3.68 -4.44 15.42
CA GLY A 44 -4.60 -4.45 16.55
C GLY A 44 -4.34 -5.64 17.48
N ARG A 45 -4.14 -6.83 16.89
CA ARG A 45 -3.89 -8.08 17.65
C ARG A 45 -2.48 -8.18 18.24
N PHE A 46 -1.47 -7.65 17.55
CA PHE A 46 -0.07 -7.78 17.95
C PHE A 46 0.59 -6.42 18.19
N PRO A 47 0.52 -5.88 19.42
CA PRO A 47 1.09 -4.57 19.76
C PRO A 47 2.59 -4.43 19.46
N ILE A 48 3.34 -5.55 19.45
CA ILE A 48 4.77 -5.58 19.10
C ILE A 48 5.07 -4.96 17.73
N LEU A 49 4.10 -4.97 16.80
CA LEU A 49 4.22 -4.34 15.50
C LEU A 49 4.37 -2.82 15.57
N ARG A 50 3.87 -2.16 16.63
CA ARG A 50 4.01 -0.71 16.84
C ARG A 50 5.42 -0.31 17.29
N CYS A 51 6.15 -1.24 17.91
CA CYS A 51 7.47 -0.99 18.50
C CYS A 51 8.63 -1.52 17.64
N MET A 52 8.36 -1.98 16.41
CA MET A 52 9.36 -2.67 15.61
C MET A 52 10.40 -1.70 15.04
N PRO A 53 11.71 -1.90 15.30
CA PRO A 53 12.75 -1.00 14.82
C PRO A 53 12.99 -1.16 13.31
N GLY A 54 12.78 -0.08 12.55
CA GLY A 54 12.92 0.09 11.08
C GLY A 54 14.19 -0.40 10.37
N ARG A 55 15.14 -1.01 11.09
CA ARG A 55 16.54 -1.10 10.67
C ARG A 55 16.88 -2.38 9.92
N ILE A 56 16.12 -3.47 10.09
CA ILE A 56 16.43 -4.78 9.51
C ILE A 56 15.21 -5.35 8.79
N LEU A 57 15.09 -5.06 7.49
CA LEU A 57 13.93 -5.44 6.66
C LEU A 57 13.69 -6.96 6.61
N SER A 58 14.76 -7.76 6.56
CA SER A 58 14.66 -9.21 6.52
C SER A 58 14.04 -9.79 7.81
N PHE A 59 14.40 -9.22 8.95
CA PHE A 59 13.82 -9.58 10.24
C PHE A 59 12.35 -9.17 10.31
N MET A 60 12.01 -7.95 9.88
CA MET A 60 10.61 -7.50 9.83
C MET A 60 9.74 -8.41 8.99
N TYR A 61 10.23 -8.80 7.81
CA TYR A 61 9.49 -9.69 6.92
C TYR A 61 9.21 -11.04 7.59
N ARG A 62 10.22 -11.66 8.21
CA ARG A 62 10.04 -12.93 8.94
C ARG A 62 9.08 -12.79 10.11
N LEU A 63 9.17 -11.68 10.87
CA LEU A 63 8.24 -11.42 11.97
C LEU A 63 6.81 -11.27 11.47
N LEU A 64 6.59 -10.49 10.40
CA LEU A 64 5.27 -10.32 9.79
C LEU A 64 4.67 -11.64 9.33
N VAL A 65 5.44 -12.47 8.63
CA VAL A 65 4.99 -13.80 8.19
C VAL A 65 4.65 -14.68 9.39
N GLY A 66 5.49 -14.70 10.43
CA GLY A 66 5.23 -15.44 11.66
C GLY A 66 3.93 -14.99 12.35
N LEU A 67 3.69 -13.68 12.41
CA LEU A 67 2.46 -13.13 13.00
C LEU A 67 1.22 -13.42 12.14
N MET A 68 1.33 -13.45 10.81
CA MET A 68 0.23 -13.88 9.94
C MET A 68 -0.14 -15.35 10.18
N ILE A 69 0.86 -16.22 10.33
CA ILE A 69 0.63 -17.64 10.65
C ILE A 69 -0.06 -17.76 12.02
N LEU A 70 0.47 -17.07 13.03
CA LEU A 70 -0.11 -17.09 14.37
C LEU A 70 -1.54 -16.52 14.38
N HIS A 71 -1.79 -15.44 13.64
CA HIS A 71 -3.14 -14.89 13.47
C HIS A 71 -4.11 -15.95 12.96
N ASN A 72 -3.74 -16.67 11.90
CA ASN A 72 -4.59 -17.70 11.31
C ASN A 72 -4.86 -18.85 12.28
N ILE A 73 -3.86 -19.27 13.06
CA ILE A 73 -4.04 -20.30 14.09
C ILE A 73 -5.03 -19.83 15.16
N LEU A 74 -4.87 -18.60 15.67
CA LEU A 74 -5.74 -18.06 16.72
C LEU A 74 -7.17 -17.81 16.23
N GLU A 75 -7.35 -17.34 14.99
CA GLU A 75 -8.67 -17.26 14.34
C GLU A 75 -9.33 -18.64 14.23
N GLY A 76 -8.55 -19.67 13.85
CA GLY A 76 -9.02 -21.05 13.79
C GLY A 76 -9.46 -21.61 15.15
N LEU A 77 -8.76 -21.20 16.22
CA LEU A 77 -9.10 -21.55 17.61
C LEU A 77 -10.24 -20.71 18.19
N ARG A 78 -10.75 -19.72 17.45
CA ARG A 78 -11.77 -18.75 17.91
C ARG A 78 -11.37 -18.03 19.20
N ASP A 79 -10.08 -17.73 19.32
CA ASP A 79 -9.56 -16.86 20.39
C ASP A 79 -10.22 -15.48 20.33
N ASP A 80 -10.52 -14.92 21.50
CA ASP A 80 -11.07 -13.58 21.66
C ASP A 80 -9.93 -12.55 21.76
N PRO A 81 -9.68 -11.75 20.70
CA PRO A 81 -8.60 -10.79 20.69
C PRO A 81 -8.79 -9.65 21.71
N GLU A 82 -10.00 -9.43 22.24
CA GLU A 82 -10.24 -8.42 23.29
C GLU A 82 -9.58 -8.79 24.62
N GLN A 83 -9.25 -10.06 24.84
CA GLN A 83 -8.51 -10.53 26.02
C GLN A 83 -7.01 -10.16 25.97
N ILE A 84 -6.50 -9.74 24.80
CA ILE A 84 -5.11 -9.38 24.64
C ILE A 84 -4.86 -7.99 25.24
N LYS A 85 -3.97 -7.90 26.23
CA LYS A 85 -3.58 -6.63 26.85
C LYS A 85 -3.05 -5.65 25.80
N GLY A 86 -3.70 -4.50 25.66
CA GLY A 86 -3.33 -3.47 24.69
C GLY A 86 -3.95 -3.65 23.30
N PHE A 87 -4.83 -4.64 23.12
CA PHE A 87 -5.76 -4.69 22.00
C PHE A 87 -6.64 -3.45 22.03
N ASN A 88 -6.73 -2.74 20.91
CA ASN A 88 -7.59 -1.57 20.80
C ASN A 88 -8.69 -1.75 19.76
N GLY A 89 -8.74 -2.87 19.03
CA GLY A 89 -9.73 -3.17 17.98
C GLY A 89 -9.78 -2.15 16.82
N ALA A 90 -9.02 -1.07 16.94
CA ALA A 90 -9.13 0.11 16.11
C ALA A 90 -7.99 0.11 15.09
N GLU A 91 -8.36 0.35 13.85
CA GLU A 91 -7.43 0.92 12.88
C GLU A 91 -7.00 2.29 13.42
N ASP A 92 -5.70 2.56 13.45
CA ASP A 92 -5.20 3.87 13.92
C ASP A 92 -5.96 4.98 13.16
N PRO A 93 -6.62 5.95 13.84
CA PRO A 93 -7.50 6.95 13.21
C PRO A 93 -6.84 7.85 12.14
N PHE A 94 -5.56 7.65 11.86
CA PHE A 94 -4.77 8.41 10.91
C PHE A 94 -3.78 7.50 10.16
N VAL A 95 -4.30 6.71 9.23
CA VAL A 95 -3.69 6.66 7.91
C VAL A 95 -4.80 6.99 6.93
N SER A 96 -5.20 8.28 6.91
CA SER A 96 -5.76 8.83 5.68
C SER A 96 -4.72 8.53 4.62
N SER A 97 -4.99 7.52 3.79
CA SER A 97 -4.37 7.41 2.49
C SER A 97 -4.59 8.78 1.87
N GLY A 98 -3.54 9.61 1.87
CA GLY A 98 -3.52 10.99 1.39
C GLY A 98 -3.82 11.07 -0.10
N LEU A 99 -5.05 10.71 -0.45
CA LEU A 99 -5.66 10.85 -1.75
C LEU A 99 -6.36 12.21 -1.86
N GLY A 100 -6.60 12.91 -0.74
CA GLY A 100 -7.32 14.18 -0.71
C GLY A 100 -6.47 15.45 -0.49
N THR A 101 -5.38 15.37 0.28
CA THR A 101 -4.61 16.58 0.70
C THR A 101 -3.16 16.61 0.21
N VAL A 102 -2.66 15.52 -0.36
CA VAL A 102 -1.30 15.47 -0.93
C VAL A 102 -1.21 16.26 -2.24
N GLY A 103 -2.34 16.52 -2.92
CA GLY A 103 -2.36 17.23 -4.20
C GLY A 103 -1.89 18.69 -4.14
N GLN A 104 -2.00 19.36 -2.99
CA GLN A 104 -1.68 20.79 -2.88
C GLN A 104 -0.21 21.06 -2.50
N GLU A 105 0.40 20.24 -1.63
CA GLU A 105 1.83 20.39 -1.28
C GLU A 105 2.79 19.67 -2.25
N VAL A 106 2.30 18.71 -3.03
CA VAL A 106 3.11 18.03 -4.06
C VAL A 106 3.32 18.89 -5.31
N ASN A 107 2.37 19.77 -5.62
CA ASN A 107 2.37 20.61 -6.81
C ASN A 107 3.60 21.56 -6.88
N GLU A 108 4.08 22.05 -5.72
CA GLU A 108 5.28 22.89 -5.64
C GLU A 108 6.60 22.10 -5.67
N ARG A 109 6.59 20.79 -5.40
CA ARG A 109 7.79 19.93 -5.48
C ARG A 109 7.94 19.27 -6.85
N ASP A 110 6.84 19.02 -7.57
CA ASP A 110 6.83 18.24 -8.82
C ASP A 110 7.37 19.02 -10.03
N THR A 111 7.24 20.35 -10.06
CA THR A 111 7.85 21.20 -11.11
C THR A 111 9.39 21.14 -11.15
N ARG A 112 10.03 20.53 -10.15
CA ARG A 112 11.50 20.33 -10.07
C ARG A 112 11.98 18.93 -10.48
N LEU A 113 11.09 17.98 -10.76
CA LEU A 113 11.42 16.55 -10.83
C LEU A 113 11.58 15.96 -12.24
N GLU A 114 11.33 16.69 -13.32
CA GLU A 114 11.51 16.19 -14.71
C GLU A 114 12.95 15.72 -14.99
N GLY A 115 13.95 16.25 -14.28
CA GLY A 115 15.35 15.83 -14.36
C GLY A 115 15.72 14.60 -13.51
N ASP A 116 14.90 14.20 -12.55
CA ASP A 116 15.28 13.24 -11.50
C ASP A 116 15.25 11.78 -11.98
N ALA A 117 16.38 11.08 -11.87
CA ALA A 117 16.52 9.67 -12.21
C ALA A 117 15.57 8.78 -11.38
N PHE A 118 15.23 9.19 -10.15
CA PHE A 118 14.30 8.46 -9.29
C PHE A 118 12.87 8.50 -9.81
N TYR A 119 12.43 9.65 -10.33
CA TYR A 119 11.10 9.81 -10.91
C TYR A 119 10.92 8.93 -12.15
N ARG A 120 11.90 8.98 -13.08
CA ARG A 120 11.91 8.15 -14.30
C ARG A 120 11.88 6.66 -13.99
N THR A 121 12.67 6.22 -13.00
CA THR A 121 12.68 4.82 -12.54
C THR A 121 11.33 4.42 -11.94
N GLY A 122 10.69 5.31 -11.19
CA GLY A 122 9.35 5.10 -10.64
C GLY A 122 8.27 4.98 -11.72
N LEU A 123 8.29 5.86 -12.73
CA LEU A 123 7.37 5.80 -13.86
C LEU A 123 7.54 4.51 -14.68
N TYR A 124 8.78 4.09 -14.95
CA TYR A 124 9.05 2.85 -15.67
C TYR A 124 8.50 1.62 -14.94
N ARG A 125 8.69 1.54 -13.62
CA ARG A 125 8.13 0.45 -12.79
C ARG A 125 6.60 0.41 -12.84
N ARG A 126 5.93 1.57 -12.80
CA ARG A 126 4.47 1.67 -12.91
C ARG A 126 3.97 1.13 -14.26
N LYS A 127 4.65 1.47 -15.36
CA LYS A 127 4.33 0.95 -16.70
C LYS A 127 4.48 -0.57 -16.77
N LEU A 128 5.57 -1.14 -16.22
CA LEU A 128 5.77 -2.60 -16.16
C LEU A 128 4.68 -3.30 -15.34
N LEU A 129 4.32 -2.75 -14.17
CA LEU A 129 3.27 -3.32 -13.31
C LEU A 129 1.89 -3.26 -13.98
N MET A 130 1.60 -2.19 -14.72
CA MET A 130 0.38 -2.07 -15.51
C MET A 130 0.33 -3.12 -16.62
N GLN A 131 1.43 -3.33 -17.35
CA GLN A 131 1.51 -4.39 -18.36
C GLN A 131 1.31 -5.78 -17.76
N PHE A 132 1.95 -6.06 -16.61
CA PHE A 132 1.75 -7.31 -15.90
C PHE A 132 0.28 -7.50 -15.49
N TYR A 133 -0.35 -6.49 -14.89
CA TYR A 133 -1.76 -6.51 -14.49
C TYR A 133 -2.69 -6.83 -15.67
N GLU A 134 -2.47 -6.19 -16.82
CA GLU A 134 -3.30 -6.41 -18.02
C GLU A 134 -3.15 -7.82 -18.60
N ASN A 135 -1.94 -8.37 -18.58
CA ASN A 135 -1.67 -9.72 -19.09
C ASN A 135 -2.29 -10.82 -18.22
N ASN A 136 -2.47 -10.57 -16.91
CA ASN A 136 -2.98 -11.56 -15.97
C ASN A 136 -4.49 -11.48 -15.71
N ILE A 137 -5.17 -10.41 -16.15
CA ILE A 137 -6.63 -10.27 -16.03
C ILE A 137 -7.39 -10.77 -17.27
N ARG A 138 -6.68 -10.97 -18.39
CA ARG A 138 -7.25 -11.50 -19.64
C ARG A 138 -7.20 -13.03 -19.75
N ARG A 139 -6.77 -13.73 -18.69
CA ARG A 139 -6.84 -15.19 -18.54
C ARG A 139 -7.97 -15.53 -17.59
#